data_AF-A0A917E208-F1
#
_entry.id   AF-A0A917E208-F1
#
_cell.length_a   1.000
_cell.length_b   1.000
_cell.length_c   1.000
_cell.angle_alpha   90.00
_cell.angle_beta   90.00
_cell.angle_gamma   90.00
#
_symmetry.space_group_name_H-M   'P 1'
#
loop_
_entity.id
_entity.type
_entity.pdbx_description
1 polymer ?
#
loop_
_entity_poly.entity_id
_entity_poly.type
_entity_poly.pdbx_seq_one_letter_code
_entity_poly.pdbx_strand_id
1 'polypeptide(L)'
;MAKTIVEKLNLHKYKKAVVLFQPEGEDLLAGLEQYDTELQDGGYDLIFAFVLDLKSLQALVKRVIGNEHLNEGGYFYAAYPKKGNKVYPTFIHRDELLGGLGADEDGYIGASSIKFSRMVGLNEVFTVVGLKADAQTKNRPSSKPSQSVDDYLLMIPDVEKDLQDNAEVLAFYQSLTPGYRKDWARYVYSAVQEETRAKRRAEMKAVLAEGYKSMDLYRRR
;
A
#
# COMPACT_ATOMS: atom_id res chain seq x y z
N MET A 1 -13.46 -15.63 -18.69
CA MET A 1 -12.79 -16.51 -17.70
C MET A 1 -12.17 -15.62 -16.63
N ALA A 2 -12.23 -16.03 -15.36
CA ALA A 2 -11.55 -15.27 -14.30
C ALA A 2 -10.03 -15.45 -14.46
N LYS A 3 -9.25 -14.36 -14.31
CA LYS A 3 -7.79 -14.42 -14.39
C LYS A 3 -7.21 -15.31 -13.29
N THR A 4 -6.22 -16.13 -13.61
CA THR A 4 -5.49 -16.94 -12.63
C THR A 4 -4.65 -16.05 -11.71
N ILE A 5 -4.15 -16.59 -10.60
CA ILE A 5 -3.27 -15.81 -9.72
C ILE A 5 -1.92 -15.50 -10.39
N VAL A 6 -1.42 -16.42 -11.22
CA VAL A 6 -0.22 -16.25 -12.04
C VAL A 6 -0.35 -15.01 -12.94
N GLU A 7 -1.51 -14.84 -13.59
CA GLU A 7 -1.82 -13.68 -14.42
C GLU A 7 -2.03 -12.40 -13.59
N LYS A 8 -2.82 -12.48 -12.50
CA LYS A 8 -3.12 -11.33 -11.63
C LYS A 8 -1.86 -10.72 -11.03
N LEU A 9 -0.89 -11.55 -10.66
CA LEU A 9 0.37 -11.12 -10.05
C LEU A 9 1.51 -10.99 -11.05
N ASN A 10 1.29 -11.33 -12.32
CA ASN A 10 2.29 -11.33 -13.37
C ASN A 10 3.55 -12.14 -12.94
N LEU A 11 3.35 -13.41 -12.56
CA LEU A 11 4.41 -14.25 -11.98
C LEU A 11 5.40 -14.77 -13.05
N HIS A 12 5.02 -14.82 -14.32
CA HIS A 12 5.87 -15.32 -15.41
C HIS A 12 7.12 -14.48 -15.68
N LYS A 13 7.18 -13.24 -15.14
CA LYS A 13 8.34 -12.37 -15.31
C LYS A 13 9.54 -12.77 -14.43
N TYR A 14 9.33 -13.61 -13.41
CA TYR A 14 10.36 -14.00 -12.46
C TYR A 14 11.10 -15.23 -12.98
N LYS A 15 12.44 -15.21 -12.91
CA LYS A 15 13.27 -16.27 -13.50
C LYS A 15 13.54 -17.39 -12.51
N LYS A 16 13.87 -17.04 -11.27
CA LYS A 16 14.12 -18.01 -10.21
C LYS A 16 12.98 -17.98 -9.20
N ALA A 17 12.15 -19.02 -9.24
CA ALA A 17 10.95 -19.13 -8.41
C ALA A 17 11.02 -20.36 -7.49
N VAL A 18 10.40 -20.25 -6.32
CA VAL A 18 10.15 -21.38 -5.42
C VAL A 18 8.71 -21.32 -4.92
N VAL A 19 8.06 -22.48 -4.89
CA VAL A 19 6.72 -22.67 -4.36
C VAL A 19 6.80 -23.56 -3.13
N LEU A 20 6.34 -23.05 -1.98
CA LEU A 20 6.42 -23.73 -0.69
C LEU A 20 5.02 -24.09 -0.18
N PHE A 21 4.91 -25.30 0.37
CA PHE A 21 3.74 -25.77 1.11
C PHE A 21 2.42 -25.76 0.31
N GLN A 22 2.49 -25.93 -1.02
CA GLN A 22 1.29 -26.00 -1.86
C GLN A 22 0.34 -27.11 -1.37
N PRO A 23 -0.96 -26.83 -1.17
CA PRO A 23 -1.95 -27.85 -0.83
C PRO A 23 -2.01 -28.97 -1.87
N GLU A 24 -2.08 -30.22 -1.42
CA GLU A 24 -2.22 -31.37 -2.32
C GLU A 24 -3.55 -31.31 -3.09
N GLY A 25 -3.52 -31.70 -4.35
CA GLY A 25 -4.73 -31.86 -5.17
C GLY A 25 -5.29 -30.56 -5.78
N GLU A 26 -4.71 -29.39 -5.52
CA GLU A 26 -5.11 -28.14 -6.15
C GLU A 26 -3.97 -27.53 -7.01
N ASP A 27 -4.26 -27.29 -8.29
CA ASP A 27 -3.36 -26.55 -9.19
C ASP A 27 -3.61 -25.04 -9.11
N LEU A 28 -3.32 -24.45 -7.94
CA LEU A 28 -3.56 -23.03 -7.64
C LEU A 28 -2.62 -22.08 -8.38
N LEU A 29 -1.53 -22.60 -8.95
CA LEU A 29 -0.51 -21.85 -9.68
C LEU A 29 -0.43 -22.29 -11.16
N ALA A 30 -1.53 -22.81 -11.70
CA ALA A 30 -1.66 -23.18 -13.11
C ALA A 30 -1.10 -22.07 -14.03
N GLY A 31 -0.12 -22.44 -14.85
CA GLY A 31 0.59 -21.53 -15.77
C GLY A 31 1.93 -21.00 -15.26
N LEU A 32 2.39 -21.37 -14.06
CA LEU A 32 3.77 -21.17 -13.64
C LEU A 32 4.62 -22.38 -14.06
N GLU A 33 5.52 -22.19 -15.03
CA GLU A 33 6.18 -23.32 -15.72
C GLU A 33 7.34 -23.96 -14.94
N GLN A 34 8.13 -23.16 -14.22
CA GLN A 34 9.34 -23.62 -13.54
C GLN A 34 9.47 -23.00 -12.16
N TYR A 35 9.65 -23.85 -11.15
CA TYR A 35 9.89 -23.45 -9.78
C TYR A 35 10.52 -24.59 -8.98
N ASP A 36 11.31 -24.24 -7.97
CA ASP A 36 11.74 -25.17 -6.93
C ASP A 36 10.58 -25.42 -5.95
N THR A 37 10.59 -26.54 -5.25
CA THR A 37 9.59 -26.86 -4.21
C THR A 37 10.14 -26.71 -2.78
N GLU A 38 11.42 -26.42 -2.65
CA GLU A 38 12.12 -26.21 -1.39
C GLU A 38 13.11 -25.05 -1.53
N LEU A 39 13.37 -24.36 -0.42
CA LEU A 39 14.38 -23.29 -0.40
C LEU A 39 15.77 -23.89 -0.53
N GLN A 40 16.46 -23.56 -1.60
CA GLN A 40 17.87 -23.88 -1.82
C GLN A 40 18.77 -22.70 -1.45
N ASP A 41 20.08 -22.93 -1.53
CA ASP A 41 21.07 -21.88 -1.35
C ASP A 41 20.97 -20.81 -2.45
N GLY A 42 21.12 -19.55 -2.04
CA GLY A 42 20.99 -18.36 -2.88
C GLY A 42 19.59 -17.75 -2.88
N GLY A 43 19.47 -16.61 -3.57
CA GLY A 43 18.23 -15.83 -3.61
C GLY A 43 17.29 -16.23 -4.75
N TYR A 44 16.01 -15.93 -4.56
CA TYR A 44 14.91 -16.12 -5.50
C TYR A 44 14.33 -14.77 -5.93
N ASP A 45 13.82 -14.70 -7.16
CA ASP A 45 13.06 -13.54 -7.64
C ASP A 45 11.59 -13.63 -7.21
N LEU A 46 11.11 -14.86 -6.99
CA LEU A 46 9.77 -15.19 -6.54
C LEU A 46 9.82 -16.29 -5.47
N ILE A 47 9.28 -16.00 -4.29
CA ILE A 47 8.90 -17.01 -3.31
C ILE A 47 7.37 -16.98 -3.23
N PHE A 48 6.69 -18.08 -3.54
CA PHE A 48 5.26 -18.23 -3.32
C PHE A 48 5.03 -19.29 -2.26
N ALA A 49 4.33 -18.99 -1.19
CA ALA A 49 4.12 -19.93 -0.10
C ALA A 49 2.65 -19.99 0.32
N PHE A 50 2.22 -21.14 0.81
CA PHE A 50 0.93 -21.28 1.47
C PHE A 50 1.17 -21.44 2.98
N VAL A 51 0.49 -20.63 3.77
CA VAL A 51 0.65 -20.60 5.23
C VAL A 51 -0.72 -20.54 5.90
N LEU A 52 -0.95 -21.45 6.84
CA LEU A 52 -2.29 -21.63 7.42
C LEU A 52 -2.54 -20.75 8.65
N ASP A 53 -1.47 -20.24 9.27
CA ASP A 53 -1.55 -19.43 10.48
C ASP A 53 -0.45 -18.35 10.51
N LEU A 54 -0.66 -17.35 11.37
CA LEU A 54 0.23 -16.19 11.48
C LEU A 54 1.62 -16.56 12.01
N LYS A 55 1.76 -17.56 12.89
CA LYS A 55 3.07 -17.97 13.43
C LYS A 55 3.92 -18.61 12.35
N SER A 56 3.32 -19.50 11.54
CA SER A 56 3.98 -20.12 10.38
C SER A 56 4.43 -19.08 9.36
N LEU A 57 3.59 -18.08 9.08
CA LEU A 57 3.96 -16.96 8.21
C LEU A 57 5.14 -16.15 8.80
N GLN A 58 5.07 -15.77 10.08
CA GLN A 58 6.15 -15.04 10.75
C GLN A 58 7.47 -15.80 10.71
N ALA A 59 7.45 -17.10 10.99
CA ALA A 59 8.64 -17.95 10.95
C ALA A 59 9.25 -18.01 9.54
N LEU A 60 8.42 -18.17 8.51
CA LEU A 60 8.87 -18.21 7.13
C LEU A 60 9.47 -16.86 6.68
N VAL A 61 8.81 -15.75 6.98
CA VAL A 61 9.32 -14.41 6.64
C VAL A 61 10.66 -14.15 7.34
N LYS A 62 10.79 -14.50 8.63
CA LYS A 62 12.05 -14.41 9.36
C LYS A 62 13.16 -15.25 8.73
N ARG A 63 12.85 -16.48 8.30
CA ARG A 63 13.81 -17.36 7.62
C ARG A 63 14.26 -16.77 6.28
N VAL A 64 13.33 -16.25 5.48
CA VAL A 64 13.64 -15.62 4.18
C VAL A 64 14.54 -14.40 4.37
N ILE A 65 14.25 -13.54 5.37
CA ILE A 65 15.07 -12.37 5.69
C ILE A 65 16.45 -12.79 6.21
N GLY A 66 16.50 -13.69 7.20
CA GLY A 66 17.75 -14.06 7.89
C GLY A 66 18.76 -14.77 6.99
N ASN A 67 18.29 -15.47 5.96
CA ASN A 67 19.14 -16.19 5.01
C ASN A 67 19.25 -15.49 3.65
N GLU A 68 18.70 -14.28 3.51
CA GLU A 68 18.73 -13.51 2.25
C GLU A 68 18.20 -14.29 1.03
N HIS A 69 17.17 -15.12 1.23
CA HIS A 69 16.60 -15.96 0.15
C HIS A 69 15.81 -15.16 -0.90
N LEU A 70 15.67 -13.84 -0.75
CA LEU A 70 14.92 -13.00 -1.69
C LEU A 70 15.87 -11.97 -2.33
N ASN A 71 15.99 -12.01 -3.65
CA ASN A 71 16.79 -11.06 -4.41
C ASN A 71 16.20 -9.64 -4.33
N GLU A 72 17.04 -8.62 -4.54
CA GLU A 72 16.58 -7.24 -4.64
C GLU A 72 15.54 -7.08 -5.76
N GLY A 73 14.41 -6.44 -5.46
CA GLY A 73 13.27 -6.34 -6.37
C GLY A 73 12.41 -7.60 -6.46
N GLY A 74 12.83 -8.70 -5.81
CA GLY A 74 12.10 -9.95 -5.71
C GLY A 74 10.84 -9.83 -4.85
N TYR A 75 9.93 -10.78 -5.04
CA TYR A 75 8.65 -10.84 -4.36
C TYR A 75 8.47 -12.11 -3.55
N PHE A 76 8.05 -11.94 -2.30
CA PHE A 76 7.52 -12.98 -1.45
C PHE A 76 5.99 -12.86 -1.40
N TYR A 77 5.29 -13.86 -1.91
CA TYR A 77 3.84 -13.97 -1.84
C TYR A 77 3.47 -15.09 -0.87
N ALA A 78 2.59 -14.78 0.09
CA ALA A 78 2.00 -15.79 0.97
C ALA A 78 0.49 -15.84 0.81
N ALA A 79 -0.01 -16.98 0.36
CA ALA A 79 -1.42 -17.32 0.36
C ALA A 79 -1.82 -17.84 1.76
N TYR A 80 -2.85 -17.25 2.35
CA TYR A 80 -3.33 -17.62 3.68
C TYR A 80 -4.86 -17.74 3.70
N PRO A 81 -5.44 -18.66 4.49
CA PRO A 81 -6.88 -18.80 4.59
C PRO A 81 -7.50 -17.51 5.13
N LYS A 82 -8.50 -16.97 4.43
CA LYS A 82 -9.19 -15.75 4.84
C LYS A 82 -10.33 -16.07 5.81
N LYS A 83 -10.77 -15.07 6.56
CA LYS A 83 -11.91 -15.21 7.48
C LYS A 83 -13.13 -15.73 6.70
N GLY A 84 -13.80 -16.75 7.25
CA GLY A 84 -14.97 -17.38 6.63
C GLY A 84 -14.65 -18.44 5.57
N ASN A 85 -13.39 -18.81 5.38
CA ASN A 85 -13.04 -19.98 4.57
C ASN A 85 -13.65 -21.25 5.20
N LYS A 86 -13.98 -22.24 4.37
CA LYS A 86 -14.64 -23.50 4.77
C LYS A 86 -13.73 -24.73 4.75
N VAL A 87 -12.47 -24.55 4.36
CA VAL A 87 -11.52 -25.66 4.14
C VAL A 87 -10.60 -25.85 5.35
N TYR A 88 -10.12 -24.76 5.95
CA TYR A 88 -9.19 -24.80 7.07
C TYR A 88 -9.86 -24.31 8.36
N PRO A 89 -9.51 -24.91 9.51
CA PRO A 89 -9.99 -24.45 10.82
C PRO A 89 -9.36 -23.11 11.24
N THR A 90 -8.27 -22.71 10.59
CA THR A 90 -7.53 -21.49 10.85
C THR A 90 -7.77 -20.44 9.78
N PHE A 91 -7.46 -19.20 10.12
CA PHE A 91 -7.44 -18.09 9.18
C PHE A 91 -6.55 -16.97 9.73
N ILE A 92 -6.15 -16.05 8.87
CA ILE A 92 -5.43 -14.83 9.28
C ILE A 92 -6.32 -13.62 8.99
N HIS A 93 -6.52 -12.77 10.01
CA HIS A 93 -7.21 -11.49 9.84
C HIS A 93 -6.34 -10.53 9.02
N ARG A 94 -6.95 -9.91 8.00
CA ARG A 94 -6.27 -8.95 7.12
C ARG A 94 -5.62 -7.81 7.90
N ASP A 95 -6.36 -7.24 8.84
CA ASP A 95 -5.97 -6.04 9.57
C ASP A 95 -4.88 -6.34 10.61
N GLU A 96 -4.78 -7.60 11.06
CA GLU A 96 -3.77 -8.07 12.01
C GLU A 96 -2.49 -8.55 11.32
N LEU A 97 -2.55 -8.88 10.02
CA LEU A 97 -1.44 -9.52 9.31
C LEU A 97 -0.18 -8.65 9.33
N LEU A 98 -0.28 -7.37 8.97
CA LEU A 98 0.89 -6.48 8.89
C LEU A 98 1.49 -6.20 10.26
N GLY A 99 0.65 -5.89 11.26
CA GLY A 99 1.11 -5.73 12.64
C GLY A 99 1.75 -7.01 13.19
N GLY A 100 1.18 -8.17 12.85
CA GLY A 100 1.72 -9.48 13.18
C GLY A 100 3.10 -9.73 12.57
N LEU A 101 3.38 -9.23 11.37
CA LEU A 101 4.72 -9.32 10.78
C LEU A 101 5.73 -8.34 11.40
N GLY A 102 5.28 -7.41 12.23
CA GLY A 102 6.13 -6.31 12.72
C GLY A 102 6.39 -5.29 11.62
N ALA A 103 5.38 -5.00 10.80
CA ALA A 103 5.45 -3.93 9.82
C ALA A 103 5.45 -2.55 10.52
N ASP A 104 6.32 -1.63 10.08
CA ASP A 104 6.28 -0.23 10.49
C ASP A 104 5.20 0.58 9.75
N GLU A 105 5.13 1.88 10.01
CA GLU A 105 4.14 2.79 9.41
C GLU A 105 4.25 2.88 7.87
N ASP A 106 5.45 2.67 7.33
CA ASP A 106 5.70 2.64 5.90
C ASP A 106 5.48 1.25 5.29
N GLY A 107 5.33 0.22 6.13
CA GLY A 107 5.05 -1.16 5.76
C GLY A 107 6.30 -2.04 5.65
N TYR A 108 7.47 -1.61 6.14
CA TYR A 108 8.66 -2.46 6.19
C TYR A 108 8.61 -3.45 7.35
N ILE A 109 9.07 -4.66 7.08
CA ILE A 109 9.05 -5.75 8.05
C ILE A 109 10.32 -5.69 8.90
N GLY A 110 10.17 -5.28 10.16
CA GLY A 110 11.26 -5.14 11.11
C GLY A 110 12.42 -4.28 10.59
N ALA A 111 13.65 -4.73 10.80
CA ALA A 111 14.85 -4.04 10.32
C ALA A 111 15.23 -4.38 8.86
N SER A 112 14.42 -5.14 8.12
CA SER A 112 14.75 -5.57 6.75
C SER A 112 14.39 -4.55 5.65
N SER A 113 14.84 -4.80 4.42
CA SER A 113 14.39 -4.09 3.20
C SER A 113 13.09 -4.66 2.61
N ILE A 114 12.48 -5.65 3.26
CA ILE A 114 11.23 -6.24 2.78
C ILE A 114 10.06 -5.36 3.19
N LYS A 115 9.23 -4.98 2.22
CA LYS A 115 8.11 -4.07 2.38
C LYS A 115 6.80 -4.69 1.90
N PHE A 116 5.71 -4.41 2.60
CA PHE A 116 4.37 -4.66 2.08
C PHE A 116 4.17 -3.99 0.71
N SER A 117 3.67 -4.77 -0.26
CA SER A 117 3.37 -4.28 -1.60
C SER A 117 1.87 -4.28 -1.91
N ARG A 118 1.16 -5.38 -1.67
CA ARG A 118 -0.25 -5.53 -2.06
C ARG A 118 -0.92 -6.74 -1.40
N MET A 119 -2.25 -6.79 -1.51
CA MET A 119 -3.04 -8.00 -1.26
C MET A 119 -3.91 -8.32 -2.47
N VAL A 120 -4.08 -9.60 -2.78
CA VAL A 120 -4.87 -10.07 -3.92
C VAL A 120 -5.69 -11.29 -3.52
N GLY A 121 -6.98 -11.31 -3.84
CA GLY A 121 -7.83 -12.49 -3.64
C GLY A 121 -7.43 -13.62 -4.60
N LEU A 122 -7.07 -14.78 -4.04
CA LEU A 122 -6.77 -15.99 -4.81
C LEU A 122 -8.08 -16.69 -5.20
N ASN A 123 -8.84 -17.13 -4.21
CA ASN A 123 -10.11 -17.83 -4.39
C ASN A 123 -11.03 -17.63 -3.16
N GLU A 124 -12.04 -18.49 -2.98
CA GLU A 124 -12.94 -18.45 -1.82
C GLU A 124 -12.28 -18.82 -0.49
N VAL A 125 -11.12 -19.47 -0.53
CA VAL A 125 -10.39 -19.95 0.64
C VAL A 125 -9.27 -18.98 1.01
N PHE A 126 -8.47 -18.57 0.04
CA PHE A 126 -7.21 -17.88 0.25
C PHE A 126 -7.22 -16.42 -0.20
N THR A 127 -6.50 -15.60 0.55
CA THR A 127 -6.00 -14.29 0.13
C THR A 127 -4.49 -14.35 0.06
N VAL A 128 -3.87 -13.63 -0.87
CA VAL A 128 -2.42 -13.52 -1.01
C VAL A 128 -1.96 -12.17 -0.50
N VAL A 129 -0.99 -12.16 0.42
CA VAL A 129 -0.19 -10.97 0.74
C VAL A 129 1.10 -10.98 -0.07
N GLY A 130 1.46 -9.84 -0.64
CA GLY A 130 2.72 -9.65 -1.36
C GLY A 130 3.65 -8.71 -0.61
N LEU A 131 4.86 -9.19 -0.36
CA LEU A 131 5.98 -8.47 0.20
C LEU A 131 7.09 -8.37 -0.87
N LYS A 132 7.76 -7.23 -0.97
CA LYS A 132 8.80 -6.97 -1.97
C LYS A 132 10.10 -6.61 -1.28
N ALA A 133 11.23 -7.15 -1.73
CA ALA A 133 12.54 -6.62 -1.39
C ALA A 133 12.75 -5.27 -2.09
N ASP A 134 12.85 -4.19 -1.32
CA ASP A 134 13.00 -2.83 -1.82
C ASP A 134 13.99 -2.05 -0.92
N ALA A 135 15.29 -2.20 -1.19
CA ALA A 135 16.34 -1.52 -0.45
C ALA A 135 16.33 0.00 -0.70
N GLN A 136 15.77 0.46 -1.83
CA GLN A 136 15.86 1.86 -2.25
C GLN A 136 14.92 2.83 -1.52
N THR A 137 13.95 2.33 -0.76
CA THR A 137 12.94 3.20 -0.14
C THR A 137 13.02 3.29 1.38
N LYS A 138 13.90 2.52 2.05
CA LYS A 138 13.98 2.52 3.52
C LYS A 138 14.55 3.82 4.12
N ASN A 139 15.41 4.50 3.35
CA ASN A 139 16.05 5.76 3.75
C ASN A 139 15.54 6.98 2.97
N ARG A 140 14.47 6.84 2.18
CA ARG A 140 13.85 8.00 1.50
C ARG A 140 12.66 8.47 2.34
N PRO A 141 12.55 9.78 2.64
CA PRO A 141 11.40 10.30 3.36
C PRO A 141 10.12 9.90 2.63
N SER A 142 9.13 9.43 3.39
CA SER A 142 7.86 8.96 2.85
C SER A 142 7.27 10.05 1.95
N SER A 143 7.04 9.73 0.68
CA SER A 143 6.35 10.62 -0.25
C SER A 143 4.84 10.63 -0.03
N LYS A 144 4.35 9.86 0.95
CA LYS A 144 2.94 9.85 1.33
C LYS A 144 2.60 11.18 1.99
N PRO A 145 1.56 11.87 1.50
CA PRO A 145 1.07 13.08 2.12
C PRO A 145 0.54 12.76 3.52
N SER A 146 0.89 13.61 4.49
CA SER A 146 0.38 13.46 5.85
C SER A 146 -1.15 13.45 5.87
N GLN A 147 -1.71 12.62 6.75
CA GLN A 147 -3.14 12.59 7.02
C GLN A 147 -3.55 13.54 8.15
N SER A 148 -2.58 14.08 8.90
CA SER A 148 -2.79 15.11 9.91
C SER A 148 -2.99 16.46 9.25
N VAL A 149 -4.03 17.19 9.64
CA VAL A 149 -4.27 18.57 9.15
C VAL A 149 -3.26 19.57 9.73
N ASP A 150 -2.68 19.27 10.89
CA ASP A 150 -1.74 20.16 11.57
C ASP A 150 -0.40 20.24 10.82
N ASP A 151 -0.04 19.19 10.09
CA ASP A 151 1.18 19.13 9.29
C ASP A 151 1.16 20.11 8.10
N TYR A 152 -0.02 20.64 7.77
CA TYR A 152 -0.21 21.61 6.69
C TYR A 152 -0.32 23.06 7.20
N LEU A 153 -0.15 23.30 8.50
CA LEU A 153 -0.22 24.65 9.08
C LEU A 153 0.77 25.61 8.43
N LEU A 154 1.99 25.12 8.14
CA LEU A 154 3.03 25.90 7.48
C LEU A 154 2.72 26.27 6.02
N MET A 155 1.71 25.63 5.41
CA MET A 155 1.30 25.85 4.02
C MET A 155 0.15 26.85 3.88
N ILE A 156 -0.38 27.38 4.99
CA ILE A 156 -1.42 28.44 4.95
C ILE A 156 -0.95 29.68 4.18
N PRO A 157 0.29 30.20 4.37
CA PRO A 157 0.78 31.33 3.58
C PRO A 157 0.82 31.06 2.06
N ASP A 158 1.09 29.82 1.66
CA ASP A 158 1.10 29.44 0.25
C ASP A 158 -0.32 29.39 -0.34
N VAL A 159 -1.32 28.97 0.45
CA VAL A 159 -2.74 29.08 0.05
C VAL A 159 -3.13 30.55 -0.12
N GLU A 160 -2.76 31.43 0.81
CA GLU A 160 -3.03 32.85 0.68
C GLU A 160 -2.37 33.42 -0.58
N LYS A 161 -1.14 32.98 -0.88
CA LYS A 161 -0.42 33.33 -2.10
C LYS A 161 -1.16 32.90 -3.36
N ASP A 162 -1.68 31.69 -3.38
CA ASP A 162 -2.46 31.17 -4.50
C ASP A 162 -3.72 31.99 -4.78
N LEU A 163 -4.29 32.65 -3.76
CA LEU A 163 -5.53 33.43 -3.83
C LEU A 163 -5.30 34.94 -4.05
N GLN A 164 -4.05 35.41 -4.14
CA GLN A 164 -3.72 36.85 -4.26
C GLN A 164 -4.35 37.53 -5.48
N ASP A 165 -4.64 36.77 -6.53
CA ASP A 165 -5.26 37.26 -7.76
C ASP A 165 -6.78 37.50 -7.63
N ASN A 166 -7.39 37.10 -6.51
CA ASN A 166 -8.79 37.35 -6.23
C ASN A 166 -9.00 37.80 -4.77
N ALA A 167 -9.06 39.12 -4.58
CA ALA A 167 -9.17 39.75 -3.26
C ALA A 167 -10.42 39.33 -2.46
N GLU A 168 -11.55 39.11 -3.13
CA GLU A 168 -12.80 38.70 -2.46
C GLU A 168 -12.70 37.27 -1.93
N VAL A 169 -12.17 36.36 -2.75
CA VAL A 169 -11.94 34.96 -2.36
C VAL A 169 -10.88 34.85 -1.26
N LEU A 170 -9.81 35.65 -1.34
CA LEU A 170 -8.78 35.71 -0.31
C LEU A 170 -9.35 36.22 1.02
N ALA A 171 -10.16 37.29 1.00
CA ALA A 171 -10.79 37.81 2.20
C ALA A 171 -11.75 36.78 2.83
N PHE A 172 -12.53 36.07 2.00
CA PHE A 172 -13.38 34.99 2.48
C PHE A 172 -12.55 33.87 3.12
N TYR A 173 -11.47 33.42 2.48
CA TYR A 173 -10.56 32.42 3.03
C TYR A 173 -9.95 32.85 4.38
N GLN A 174 -9.47 34.09 4.50
CA GLN A 174 -8.88 34.62 5.74
C GLN A 174 -9.90 34.71 6.88
N SER A 175 -11.17 34.91 6.56
CA SER A 175 -12.26 34.90 7.54
C SER A 175 -12.59 33.51 8.10
N LEU A 176 -12.14 32.44 7.44
CA LEU A 176 -12.38 31.07 7.89
C LEU A 176 -11.66 30.77 9.21
N THR A 177 -12.22 29.84 9.98
CA THR A 177 -11.55 29.34 11.19
C THR A 177 -10.25 28.61 10.82
N PRO A 178 -9.26 28.54 11.74
CA PRO A 178 -7.99 27.87 11.45
C PRO A 178 -8.15 26.43 10.95
N GLY A 179 -9.18 25.71 11.40
CA GLY A 179 -9.49 24.36 10.91
C GLY A 179 -9.75 24.32 9.41
N TYR A 180 -10.65 25.16 8.90
CA TYR A 180 -10.96 25.21 7.46
C TYR A 180 -9.77 25.69 6.63
N ARG A 181 -8.95 26.61 7.16
CA ARG A 181 -7.72 27.06 6.46
C ARG A 181 -6.72 25.92 6.30
N LYS A 182 -6.51 25.12 7.36
CA LYS A 182 -5.69 23.91 7.32
C LYS A 182 -6.25 22.85 6.37
N ASP A 183 -7.57 22.66 6.34
CA ASP A 183 -8.20 21.70 5.44
C ASP A 183 -7.98 22.05 3.96
N TRP A 184 -8.04 23.33 3.60
CA TRP A 184 -7.69 23.78 2.24
C TRP A 184 -6.22 23.60 1.91
N ALA A 185 -5.33 23.94 2.85
CA ALA A 185 -3.90 23.69 2.71
C ALA A 185 -3.62 22.20 2.48
N ARG A 186 -4.24 21.32 3.27
CA ARG A 186 -4.18 19.87 3.07
C ARG A 186 -4.77 19.48 1.72
N TYR A 187 -5.95 19.98 1.34
CA TYR A 187 -6.59 19.62 0.08
C TYR A 187 -5.65 19.86 -1.10
N VAL A 188 -5.06 21.05 -1.19
CA VAL A 188 -4.15 21.42 -2.27
C VAL A 188 -2.79 20.70 -2.14
N TYR A 189 -2.10 20.89 -1.02
CA TYR A 189 -0.69 20.53 -0.89
C TYR A 189 -0.43 19.07 -0.56
N SER A 190 -1.46 18.31 -0.18
CA SER A 190 -1.37 16.85 -0.10
C SER A 190 -1.21 16.18 -1.47
N ALA A 191 -1.50 16.86 -2.59
CA ALA A 191 -1.17 16.30 -3.89
C ALA A 191 0.36 16.35 -4.10
N VAL A 192 1.00 15.24 -4.52
CA VAL A 192 2.45 15.20 -4.75
C VAL A 192 2.81 15.76 -6.13
N GLN A 193 1.96 15.53 -7.13
CA GLN A 193 2.17 15.98 -8.51
C GLN A 193 1.68 17.41 -8.69
N GLU A 194 2.51 18.25 -9.33
CA GLU A 194 2.18 19.66 -9.55
C GLU A 194 0.95 19.85 -10.44
N GLU A 195 0.73 18.97 -11.42
CA GLU A 195 -0.48 19.00 -12.24
C GLU A 195 -1.75 18.82 -11.39
N THR A 196 -1.70 17.90 -10.41
CA THR A 196 -2.83 17.67 -9.50
C THR A 196 -2.99 18.84 -8.52
N ARG A 197 -1.88 19.43 -8.03
CA ARG A 197 -1.93 20.66 -7.21
C ARG A 197 -2.58 21.80 -7.97
N ALA A 198 -2.21 22.03 -9.22
CA ALA A 198 -2.78 23.07 -10.06
C ALA A 198 -4.30 22.90 -10.24
N LYS A 199 -4.76 21.67 -10.51
CA LYS A 199 -6.20 21.36 -10.57
C LYS A 199 -6.91 21.66 -9.26
N ARG A 200 -6.37 21.19 -8.13
CA ARG A 200 -6.96 21.42 -6.80
C ARG A 200 -6.95 22.89 -6.39
N ARG A 201 -5.94 23.68 -6.78
CA ARG A 201 -5.93 25.14 -6.60
C ARG A 201 -7.07 25.81 -7.36
N ALA A 202 -7.26 25.44 -8.62
CA ALA A 202 -8.36 25.99 -9.43
C ALA A 202 -9.74 25.65 -8.83
N GLU A 203 -9.92 24.40 -8.39
CA GLU A 203 -11.13 23.97 -7.70
C GLU A 203 -11.34 24.71 -6.38
N MET A 204 -10.30 24.88 -5.57
CA MET A 204 -10.36 25.67 -4.33
C MET A 204 -10.84 27.10 -4.60
N LYS A 205 -10.29 27.76 -5.63
CA LYS A 205 -10.73 29.10 -6.04
C LYS A 205 -12.22 29.13 -6.40
N ALA A 206 -12.67 28.18 -7.21
CA ALA A 206 -14.07 28.10 -7.62
C ALA A 206 -15.00 27.85 -6.42
N VAL A 207 -14.66 26.90 -5.55
CA VAL A 207 -15.48 26.51 -4.39
C VAL A 207 -15.56 27.62 -3.35
N LEU A 208 -14.44 28.31 -3.08
CA LEU A 208 -14.42 29.46 -2.18
C LEU A 208 -15.21 30.64 -2.76
N ALA A 209 -15.15 30.87 -4.08
CA ALA A 209 -15.96 31.90 -4.76
C ALA A 209 -17.47 31.62 -4.66
N GLU A 210 -17.87 30.35 -4.62
CA GLU A 210 -19.25 29.95 -4.34
C GLU A 210 -19.63 30.04 -2.84
N GLY A 211 -18.71 30.47 -1.96
CA GLY A 211 -18.97 30.70 -0.54
C GLY A 211 -18.88 29.47 0.36
N TYR A 212 -18.34 28.35 -0.14
CA TYR A 212 -18.20 27.12 0.65
C TYR A 212 -16.90 27.10 1.45
N LYS A 213 -16.99 26.73 2.73
CA LYS A 213 -15.84 26.73 3.66
C LYS A 213 -14.89 25.55 3.47
N SER A 214 -15.33 24.49 2.80
CA SER A 214 -14.52 23.31 2.49
C SER A 214 -15.03 22.58 1.25
N MET A 215 -14.15 21.78 0.64
CA MET A 215 -14.52 20.90 -0.48
C MET A 215 -15.59 19.87 -0.10
N ASP A 216 -15.60 19.40 1.15
CA ASP A 216 -16.61 18.45 1.62
C ASP A 216 -18.01 19.08 1.71
N LEU A 217 -18.11 20.33 2.16
CA LEU A 217 -19.39 21.06 2.17
C LEU A 217 -19.90 21.30 0.74
N TYR A 218 -18.99 21.58 -0.19
CA TYR A 218 -19.31 21.74 -1.60
C TYR A 218 -19.90 20.47 -2.23
N ARG A 219 -19.31 19.32 -1.92
CA ARG A 219 -19.73 18.01 -2.47
C ARG A 219 -21.06 17.51 -1.91
N ARG A 220 -21.53 18.08 -0.80
CA ARG A 220 -22.79 17.71 -0.12
C ARG A 220 -23.99 18.54 -0.58
N ARG A 221 -23.81 19.46 -1.53
CA ARG A 221 -24.90 20.23 -2.13
C ARG A 221 -25.83 19.37 -2.97
#